data_AF-A0A2N0TUQ6-F1
#
_entry.id   AF-A0A2N0TUQ6-F1
#
_cell.length_a   1.000
_cell.length_b   1.000
_cell.length_c   1.000
_cell.angle_alpha   90.00
_cell.angle_beta   90.00
_cell.angle_gamma   90.00
#
_symmetry.space_group_name_H-M   'P 1'
#
loop_
_entity.id
_entity.type
_entity.pdbx_description
1 polymer ?
#
loop_
_entity_poly.entity_id
_entity_poly.type
_entity_poly.pdbx_seq_one_letter_code
_entity_poly.pdbx_strand_id
1 'polypeptide(L)'
;MKRLAYILTFVFMAFIATPSIVAYIDNSVDVSFAFNVNEEESSSKNEINLEFNLEEHHSNYASIHYLQEHTHTEDIYTESYPIVFLDIICPPPKSA
;
A
#
# COMPACT_ATOMS: atom_id res chain seq x y z
N MET A 1 -11.91 1.16 37.14
CA MET A 1 -11.53 0.13 36.17
C MET A 1 -12.46 0.07 34.95
N LYS A 2 -13.79 -0.02 35.11
CA LYS A 2 -14.74 -0.15 33.98
C LYS A 2 -14.69 1.00 32.94
N ARG A 3 -14.51 2.25 33.38
CA ARG A 3 -14.38 3.41 32.47
C ARG A 3 -13.15 3.32 31.56
N LEU A 4 -12.03 2.88 32.12
CA LEU A 4 -10.79 2.68 31.36
C LEU A 4 -10.97 1.55 30.35
N ALA A 5 -11.64 0.45 30.75
CA ALA A 5 -11.99 -0.62 29.82
C ALA A 5 -12.84 -0.11 28.65
N TYR A 6 -13.90 0.68 28.90
CA TYR A 6 -14.69 1.25 27.82
C TYR A 6 -13.89 2.15 26.87
N ILE A 7 -13.00 2.99 27.41
CA ILE A 7 -12.12 3.84 26.60
C ILE A 7 -11.17 2.99 25.76
N LEU A 8 -10.53 1.99 26.35
CA LEU A 8 -9.60 1.11 25.66
C LEU A 8 -10.31 0.31 24.56
N THR A 9 -11.49 -0.24 24.84
CA THR A 9 -12.30 -0.96 23.87
C THR A 9 -12.75 -0.05 22.73
N PHE A 10 -13.12 1.19 23.01
CA PHE A 10 -13.47 2.16 21.98
C PHE A 10 -12.27 2.48 21.08
N VAL A 11 -11.12 2.78 21.65
CA VAL A 11 -9.88 3.06 20.91
C VAL A 11 -9.47 1.85 20.06
N PHE A 12 -9.55 0.64 20.63
CA PHE A 12 -9.24 -0.60 19.93
C PHE A 12 -10.19 -0.84 18.74
N MET A 13 -11.49 -0.65 18.96
CA MET A 13 -12.49 -0.82 17.89
C MET A 13 -12.28 0.21 16.77
N ALA A 14 -11.98 1.46 17.12
CA ALA A 14 -11.67 2.51 16.16
C ALA A 14 -10.42 2.16 15.34
N PHE A 15 -9.37 1.64 16.00
CA PHE A 15 -8.12 1.28 15.33
C PHE A 15 -8.31 0.19 14.27
N ILE A 16 -9.09 -0.86 14.58
CA ILE A 16 -9.39 -1.94 13.62
C ILE A 16 -10.32 -1.46 12.49
N ALA A 17 -11.31 -0.62 12.82
CA ALA A 17 -12.29 -0.16 11.83
C ALA A 17 -11.75 0.90 10.85
N THR A 18 -10.75 1.69 11.27
CA THR A 18 -10.21 2.82 10.49
C THR A 18 -9.79 2.45 9.06
N PRO A 19 -8.89 1.48 8.81
CA PRO A 19 -8.47 1.15 7.45
C PRO A 19 -9.63 0.64 6.58
N SER A 20 -10.62 -0.03 7.18
CA SER A 20 -11.83 -0.47 6.46
C SER A 20 -12.74 0.69 6.05
N ILE A 21 -12.93 1.67 6.94
CA ILE A 21 -13.74 2.87 6.65
C ILE A 21 -13.05 3.73 5.59
N VAL A 22 -11.73 3.91 5.68
CA VAL A 22 -10.95 4.69 4.71
C VAL A 22 -11.03 4.05 3.32
N ALA A 23 -10.81 2.74 3.23
CA ALA A 23 -10.94 2.00 1.97
C ALA A 23 -12.36 2.07 1.38
N TYR A 24 -13.40 2.15 2.23
CA TYR A 24 -14.78 2.28 1.76
C TYR A 24 -15.09 3.67 1.20
N ILE A 25 -14.53 4.74 1.76
CA ILE A 25 -14.79 6.12 1.33
C ILE A 25 -14.08 6.41 0.00
N ASP A 26 -12.84 5.94 -0.14
CA ASP A 26 -12.02 6.23 -1.30
C ASP A 26 -11.14 5.03 -1.66
N ASN A 27 -11.40 4.45 -2.84
CA ASN A 27 -10.64 3.31 -3.37
C ASN A 27 -9.26 3.71 -3.90
N SER A 28 -8.95 5.00 -4.00
CA SER A 28 -7.63 5.48 -4.45
C SER A 28 -6.62 5.60 -3.30
N VAL A 29 -7.08 5.52 -2.05
CA VAL A 29 -6.21 5.62 -0.87
C VAL A 29 -5.55 4.28 -0.59
N ASP A 30 -4.22 4.28 -0.54
CA ASP A 30 -3.44 3.08 -0.23
C ASP A 30 -3.55 2.75 1.27
N VAL A 31 -4.27 1.66 1.57
CA VAL A 31 -4.41 1.08 2.93
C VAL A 31 -3.52 -0.15 3.14
N SER A 32 -2.70 -0.53 2.15
CA SER A 32 -1.88 -1.75 2.18
C SER A 32 -0.94 -1.77 3.38
N PHE A 33 -0.38 -0.61 3.76
CA PHE A 33 0.46 -0.47 4.95
C PHE A 33 -0.24 -0.95 6.23
N ALA A 34 -1.52 -0.62 6.41
CA ALA A 34 -2.27 -1.01 7.61
C ALA A 34 -2.55 -2.52 7.69
N PHE A 35 -2.61 -3.22 6.56
CA PHE A 35 -2.83 -4.67 6.49
C PHE A 35 -1.52 -5.48 6.42
N ASN A 36 -0.44 -4.89 5.89
CA ASN A 36 0.86 -5.54 5.69
C ASN A 36 1.67 -5.67 7.00
N VAL A 37 1.42 -4.83 8.01
CA VAL A 37 2.15 -4.90 9.32
C VAL A 37 2.07 -6.28 10.00
N ASN A 38 1.08 -7.12 9.66
CA ASN A 38 0.91 -8.46 10.23
C ASN A 38 1.38 -9.61 9.31
N GLU A 39 2.05 -9.32 8.19
CA GLU A 39 2.63 -10.36 7.34
C GLU A 39 3.90 -10.93 7.99
N GLU A 40 3.97 -12.25 8.10
CA GLU A 40 4.99 -13.02 8.84
C GLU A 40 6.36 -13.06 8.14
N GLU A 41 6.70 -12.06 7.32
CA GLU A 41 8.02 -11.88 6.73
C GLU A 41 8.87 -10.92 7.59
N SER A 42 9.05 -11.30 8.85
CA SER A 42 9.96 -10.60 9.78
C SER A 42 11.42 -10.87 9.41
N SER A 43 11.91 -10.26 8.33
CA SER A 43 13.33 -10.27 7.98
C SER A 43 13.84 -8.84 7.85
N SER A 44 14.23 -8.23 8.97
CA SER A 44 15.09 -7.01 9.08
C SER A 44 14.72 -5.76 8.25
N LYS A 45 13.62 -5.77 7.49
CA LYS A 45 13.19 -4.72 6.55
C LYS A 45 11.98 -3.93 7.04
N ASN A 46 11.30 -4.42 8.08
CA ASN A 46 10.17 -3.75 8.74
C ASN A 46 10.64 -2.81 9.87
N GLU A 47 11.87 -2.31 9.82
CA GLU A 47 12.20 -1.09 10.56
C GLU A 47 11.44 0.04 9.89
N ILE A 48 10.38 0.51 10.54
CA ILE A 48 9.67 1.73 10.15
C ILE A 48 10.65 2.88 10.36
N ASN A 49 11.55 3.08 9.40
CA ASN A 49 12.32 4.31 9.26
C ASN A 49 11.30 5.36 8.88
N LEU A 50 10.80 6.06 9.89
CA LEU A 50 9.92 7.21 9.78
C LEU A 50 10.74 8.42 9.29
N GLU A 51 11.53 8.20 8.24
CA GLU A 51 12.31 9.21 7.56
C GLU A 51 11.35 9.88 6.58
N PHE A 52 10.63 10.89 7.08
CA PHE A 52 9.92 11.82 6.22
C PHE A 52 10.96 12.55 5.38
N ASN A 53 11.28 12.00 4.22
CA ASN A 53 11.93 12.74 3.15
C ASN A 53 10.91 13.77 2.66
N LEU A 54 10.94 14.95 3.28
CA LEU A 54 10.34 16.14 2.70
C LEU A 54 11.17 16.47 1.46
N GLU A 55 10.87 15.79 0.35
CA GLU A 55 11.36 16.20 -0.95
C GLU A 55 10.90 17.64 -1.17
N GLU A 56 11.87 18.53 -1.35
CA GLU A 56 11.60 19.92 -1.68
C GLU A 56 10.93 19.95 -3.05
N HIS A 57 9.59 20.02 -3.04
CA HIS A 57 8.81 19.96 -4.27
C HIS A 57 8.96 21.29 -5.00
N HIS A 58 10.03 21.44 -5.78
CA HIS A 58 10.11 22.52 -6.74
C HIS A 58 9.01 22.30 -7.77
N SER A 59 8.08 23.25 -7.86
CA SER A 59 7.04 23.22 -8.89
C SER A 59 7.71 23.39 -10.25
N ASN A 60 7.87 22.29 -10.97
CA ASN A 60 8.31 22.34 -12.36
C ASN A 60 7.09 22.72 -13.21
N TYR A 61 6.87 24.03 -13.36
CA TYR A 61 5.76 24.58 -14.13
C TYR A 61 5.71 24.02 -15.56
N ALA A 62 6.86 23.75 -16.17
CA ALA A 62 6.95 23.18 -17.50
C ALA A 62 6.39 21.75 -17.57
N SER A 63 6.64 20.91 -16.55
CA SER A 63 6.10 19.54 -16.52
C SER A 63 4.60 19.52 -16.22
N ILE A 64 4.11 20.40 -15.34
CA ILE A 64 2.67 20.53 -15.07
C ILE A 64 1.92 21.02 -16.32
N HIS A 65 2.46 22.04 -17.01
CA HIS A 65 1.88 22.57 -18.24
C HIS A 65 1.86 21.51 -19.36
N TYR A 66 2.95 20.76 -19.52
CA TYR A 66 3.02 19.65 -20.49
C TYR A 66 1.92 18.61 -20.24
N LEU A 67 1.71 18.22 -18.99
CA LEU A 67 0.66 17.25 -18.62
C LEU A 67 -0.76 17.78 -18.86
N GLN A 68 -1.01 19.09 -18.67
CA GLN A 68 -2.31 19.70 -18.99
C GLN A 68 -2.60 19.68 -20.49
N GLU A 69 -1.60 19.93 -21.34
CA GLU A 69 -1.74 19.92 -22.80
C GLU A 69 -1.94 18.50 -23.36
N HIS A 70 -1.36 17.49 -22.73
CA HIS A 70 -1.35 16.10 -23.22
C HIS A 70 -2.35 15.19 -22.49
N THR A 71 -3.39 15.74 -21.86
CA THR A 71 -4.44 14.99 -21.12
C THR A 71 -5.19 13.93 -21.95
N HIS A 72 -5.00 13.90 -23.27
CA HIS A 72 -5.68 13.00 -24.20
C HIS A 72 -4.75 12.12 -25.04
N THR A 73 -3.46 11.98 -24.70
CA THR A 73 -2.67 10.93 -25.33
C THR A 73 -3.11 9.58 -24.76
N GLU A 74 -3.76 8.77 -25.60
CA GLU A 74 -3.89 7.33 -25.38
C GLU A 74 -2.47 6.76 -25.37
N ASP A 75 -1.87 6.71 -24.19
CA ASP A 75 -0.56 6.11 -24.02
C ASP A 75 -0.70 4.61 -24.29
N ILE A 76 -0.39 4.20 -25.52
CA ILE A 76 -0.31 2.79 -25.89
C ILE A 76 1.01 2.26 -25.35
N TYR A 77 1.00 1.84 -24.10
CA TYR A 77 2.11 1.10 -23.50
C TYR A 77 2.17 -0.30 -24.15
N THR A 78 3.11 -0.49 -25.07
CA THR A 78 3.48 -1.83 -25.54
C THR A 78 4.52 -2.39 -24.60
N GLU A 79 4.06 -2.92 -23.47
CA GLU A 79 4.94 -3.57 -22.50
C GLU A 79 5.39 -4.94 -23.04
N SER A 80 6.68 -5.06 -23.34
CA SER A 80 7.31 -6.33 -23.70
C SER A 80 7.76 -7.04 -22.43
N TYR A 81 6.82 -7.65 -21.70
CA TYR A 81 7.17 -8.46 -20.54
C TYR A 81 7.95 -9.72 -20.96
N PRO A 82 9.07 -10.04 -20.30
CA PRO A 82 9.70 -11.33 -20.47
C PRO A 82 8.74 -12.42 -19.98
N ILE A 83 8.64 -13.52 -20.72
CA ILE A 83 7.84 -14.68 -20.32
C ILE A 83 8.53 -15.30 -19.09
N VAL A 84 7.94 -15.11 -17.91
CA VAL A 84 8.41 -15.72 -16.66
C VAL A 84 7.73 -17.09 -16.54
N PHE A 85 8.53 -18.16 -16.62
CA PHE A 85 8.07 -19.50 -16.29
C PHE A 85 8.22 -19.74 -14.79
N LEU A 86 7.15 -20.15 -14.12
CA LEU A 86 7.25 -20.64 -12.74
C LEU A 86 7.91 -22.02 -12.76
N ASP A 87 9.11 -22.13 -12.21
CA ASP A 87 9.84 -23.41 -12.12
C ASP A 87 9.12 -24.44 -11.23
N ILE A 88 8.22 -23.99 -10.34
CA ILE A 88 7.56 -24.85 -9.36
C ILE A 88 6.05 -24.57 -9.40
N ILE A 89 5.34 -25.35 -10.20
CA ILE A 89 3.88 -25.23 -10.39
C ILE A 89 3.07 -25.84 -9.23
N CYS A 90 3.71 -26.64 -8.37
CA CYS A 90 3.04 -27.30 -7.26
C CYS A 90 4.05 -27.66 -6.17
N PRO A 91 3.71 -27.46 -4.88
CA PRO A 91 4.53 -27.97 -3.79
C PRO A 91 4.64 -29.51 -3.86
N PRO A 92 5.76 -30.10 -3.40
CA PRO A 92 5.91 -31.55 -3.39
C PRO A 92 4.81 -32.22 -2.55
N PRO A 93 4.30 -33.39 -2.97
CA PRO A 93 3.28 -34.10 -2.23
C PRO A 93 3.79 -34.44 -0.83
N LYS A 94 2.94 -34.23 0.17
CA LYS A 94 3.26 -34.63 1.54
C LYS A 94 3.39 -36.16 1.57
N SER A 95 4.53 -36.65 2.07
CA SER A 95 4.70 -38.09 2.32
C SER A 95 3.58 -38.58 3.23
N ALA A 96 2.90 -39.65 2.79
CA ALA A 96 1.84 -40.33 3.52
C ALA A 96 2.37 -41.07 4.75
#